data_AF-A0A3M6TGU7-F1
#
_entry.id   AF-A0A3M6TGU7-F1
#
_cell.length_a   1.000
_cell.length_b   1.000
_cell.length_c   1.000
_cell.angle_alpha   90.00
_cell.angle_beta   90.00
_cell.angle_gamma   90.00
#
_symmetry.space_group_name_H-M   'P 1'
#
loop_
_entity.id
_entity.type
_entity.pdbx_description
1 polymer ?
#
loop_
_entity_poly.entity_id
_entity_poly.type
_entity_poly.pdbx_seq_one_letter_code
_entity_poly.pdbx_strand_id
1 'polypeptide(L)'
;MAEKSSSSVKLPNIEKKSSGGDDQPREKFHATNWKSLSKKEIQKLPPQQRSKYLAYEPAPKECNEAMSAARKRLKEMDKSKRKQQKPPPYEEVVEGERHTKIIGQLNSEVNHLIGCQPTALKAVRLQSLVPPSPDKIYIRDLLVKNERYRVNSLLEDETGLETARLLT
;
A
#
# COMPACT_ATOMS: atom_id res chain seq x y z
N MET A 1 -2.38 -51.80 -17.53
CA MET A 1 -2.09 -50.82 -18.60
C MET A 1 -2.55 -49.46 -18.10
N ALA A 2 -1.66 -48.48 -17.97
CA ALA A 2 -1.98 -47.16 -17.42
C ALA A 2 -2.17 -46.16 -18.57
N GLU A 3 -3.37 -45.59 -18.68
CA GLU A 3 -3.71 -44.59 -19.68
C GLU A 3 -3.07 -43.23 -19.37
N LYS A 4 -2.36 -42.67 -20.34
CA LYS A 4 -1.83 -41.31 -20.30
C LYS A 4 -2.90 -40.35 -20.81
N SER A 5 -3.51 -39.57 -19.92
CA SER A 5 -4.32 -38.40 -20.29
C SER A 5 -3.41 -37.33 -20.92
N SER A 6 -3.52 -37.12 -22.24
CA SER A 6 -2.91 -35.97 -22.91
C SER A 6 -3.96 -34.85 -23.02
N SER A 7 -3.79 -33.80 -22.22
CA SER A 7 -4.61 -32.58 -22.31
C SER A 7 -4.17 -31.76 -23.52
N SER A 8 -4.94 -31.80 -24.60
CA SER A 8 -4.76 -30.99 -25.81
C SER A 8 -5.34 -29.59 -25.62
N VAL A 9 -4.63 -28.72 -24.88
CA VAL A 9 -4.96 -27.28 -24.82
C VAL A 9 -3.94 -26.54 -25.68
N LYS A 10 -4.36 -26.14 -26.89
CA LYS A 10 -3.57 -25.27 -27.76
C LYS A 10 -3.71 -23.82 -27.29
N LEU A 11 -2.64 -23.28 -26.71
CA LEU A 11 -2.54 -21.86 -26.37
C LEU A 11 -2.29 -21.03 -27.65
N PRO A 12 -2.93 -19.86 -27.80
CA PRO A 12 -2.66 -18.96 -28.91
C PRO A 12 -1.25 -18.37 -28.84
N ASN A 13 -0.60 -18.26 -30.00
CA ASN A 13 0.73 -17.69 -30.15
C ASN A 13 0.68 -16.18 -29.92
N ILE A 14 1.18 -15.71 -28.78
CA ILE A 14 1.31 -14.28 -28.48
C ILE A 14 2.60 -13.83 -29.13
N GLU A 15 2.50 -13.14 -30.26
CA GLU A 15 3.64 -12.47 -30.89
C GLU A 15 4.24 -11.49 -29.87
N LYS A 16 5.45 -11.81 -29.39
CA LYS A 16 6.27 -10.87 -28.64
C LYS A 16 6.69 -9.78 -29.62
N LYS A 17 5.97 -8.66 -29.63
CA LYS A 17 6.49 -7.43 -30.25
C LYS A 17 7.69 -6.98 -29.44
N SER A 18 8.87 -7.30 -29.95
CA SER A 18 10.12 -6.68 -29.56
C SER A 18 10.08 -5.22 -29.99
N SER A 19 9.97 -4.30 -29.04
CA SER A 19 10.45 -2.92 -29.23
C SER A 19 11.26 -2.56 -28.00
N GLY A 20 12.58 -2.52 -28.19
CA GLY A 20 13.55 -2.12 -27.19
C GLY A 20 13.50 -0.64 -26.85
N GLY A 21 14.15 -0.30 -25.74
CA GLY A 21 14.31 1.06 -25.24
C GLY A 21 14.37 1.05 -23.72
N ASP A 22 15.58 1.31 -23.20
CA ASP A 22 15.99 1.34 -21.80
C ASP A 22 15.09 2.15 -20.84
N ASP A 23 15.17 1.78 -19.56
CA ASP A 23 14.51 2.37 -18.38
C ASP A 23 12.98 2.23 -18.26
N GLN A 24 12.49 1.12 -17.68
CA GLN A 24 11.13 1.06 -17.13
C GLN A 24 11.06 0.57 -15.67
N PRO A 25 10.21 1.20 -14.83
CA PRO A 25 9.81 0.66 -13.53
C PRO A 25 8.99 -0.60 -13.79
N ARG A 26 9.23 -1.66 -13.01
CA ARG A 26 8.60 -2.99 -13.12
C ARG A 26 7.16 -2.86 -13.63
N GLU A 27 6.90 -3.34 -14.84
CA GLU A 27 5.57 -3.36 -15.44
C GLU A 27 4.64 -4.07 -14.47
N LYS A 28 3.79 -3.29 -13.79
CA LYS A 28 2.75 -3.85 -12.93
C LYS A 28 1.86 -4.65 -13.85
N PHE A 29 1.75 -5.95 -13.60
CA PHE A 29 0.92 -6.86 -14.39
C PHE A 29 -0.47 -6.23 -14.62
N HIS A 30 -0.75 -5.89 -15.87
CA HIS A 30 -2.07 -5.41 -16.28
C HIS A 30 -2.78 -6.57 -16.95
N ALA A 31 -3.73 -7.18 -16.23
CA ALA A 31 -4.60 -8.16 -16.84
C ALA A 31 -5.43 -7.49 -17.94
N THR A 32 -5.41 -8.06 -19.14
CA THR A 32 -6.21 -7.64 -20.29
C THR A 32 -7.10 -8.80 -20.73
N ASN A 33 -8.24 -8.49 -21.34
CA ASN A 33 -9.13 -9.51 -21.89
C ASN A 33 -8.42 -10.30 -23.01
N TRP A 34 -8.55 -11.63 -23.01
CA TRP A 34 -7.98 -12.49 -24.06
C TRP A 34 -8.70 -12.38 -25.41
N LYS A 35 -9.92 -11.84 -25.41
CA LYS A 35 -10.71 -11.59 -26.63
C LYS A 35 -11.01 -10.10 -26.69
N SER A 36 -10.80 -9.48 -27.84
CA SER A 36 -11.26 -8.13 -28.12
C SER A 36 -12.66 -8.19 -28.71
N LEU A 37 -13.61 -7.55 -28.05
CA LEU A 37 -14.99 -7.44 -28.53
C LEU A 37 -15.24 -6.02 -29.05
N SER A 38 -16.01 -5.90 -30.13
CA SER A 38 -16.48 -4.61 -30.60
C SER A 38 -17.48 -3.99 -29.61
N LYS A 39 -17.65 -2.67 -29.66
CA LYS A 39 -18.65 -1.97 -28.80
C LYS A 39 -20.05 -2.55 -28.95
N LYS A 40 -20.44 -2.98 -30.15
CA LYS A 40 -21.75 -3.59 -30.44
C LYS A 40 -21.88 -4.97 -29.80
N GLU A 41 -20.80 -5.76 -29.76
CA GLU A 41 -20.79 -7.07 -29.11
C GLU A 41 -20.82 -6.94 -27.58
N ILE A 42 -20.06 -5.98 -27.02
CA ILE A 42 -20.06 -5.70 -25.58
C ILE A 42 -21.46 -5.28 -25.10
N GLN A 43 -22.20 -4.52 -25.91
CA GLN A 43 -23.57 -4.10 -25.58
C GLN A 43 -24.58 -5.25 -25.60
N LYS A 44 -24.31 -6.31 -26.37
CA LYS A 44 -25.16 -7.51 -26.43
C LYS A 44 -24.87 -8.50 -25.30
N LEU A 45 -23.79 -8.32 -24.53
CA LEU A 45 -23.46 -9.18 -23.41
C LEU A 45 -24.43 -8.99 -22.23
N PRO A 46 -24.74 -10.07 -21.48
CA PRO A 46 -25.40 -9.96 -20.17
C PRO A 46 -24.64 -9.00 -19.23
N PRO A 47 -25.35 -8.28 -18.33
CA PRO A 47 -24.74 -7.24 -17.48
C PRO A 47 -23.50 -7.71 -16.70
N GLN A 48 -23.53 -8.94 -16.16
CA GLN A 48 -22.43 -9.52 -15.39
C GLN A 48 -21.19 -9.77 -16.27
N GLN A 49 -21.39 -10.27 -17.50
CA GLN A 49 -20.30 -10.54 -18.44
C GLN A 49 -19.70 -9.24 -18.98
N ARG A 50 -20.56 -8.26 -19.30
CA ARG A 50 -20.15 -6.91 -19.67
C ARG A 50 -19.30 -6.26 -18.56
N SER A 51 -19.74 -6.38 -17.30
CA SER A 51 -18.98 -5.87 -16.16
C SER A 51 -17.61 -6.53 -16.03
N LYS A 52 -17.55 -7.87 -16.15
CA LYS A 52 -16.29 -8.62 -16.09
C LYS A 52 -15.33 -8.21 -17.21
N TYR A 53 -15.85 -7.98 -18.41
CA TYR A 53 -15.06 -7.53 -19.55
C TYR A 53 -14.50 -6.11 -19.31
N LEU A 54 -15.34 -5.16 -18.91
CA LEU A 54 -14.93 -3.77 -18.71
C LEU A 54 -13.94 -3.58 -17.56
N ALA A 55 -13.90 -4.49 -16.58
CA ALA A 55 -12.96 -4.44 -15.46
C ALA A 55 -11.48 -4.50 -15.89
N TYR A 56 -11.21 -5.09 -17.05
CA TYR A 56 -9.86 -5.23 -17.61
C TYR A 56 -9.61 -4.32 -18.82
N GLU A 57 -10.58 -3.50 -19.20
CA GLU A 57 -10.39 -2.47 -20.23
C GLU A 57 -9.80 -1.21 -19.59
N PRO A 58 -8.78 -0.60 -20.20
CA PRO A 58 -8.25 0.66 -19.71
C PRO A 58 -9.31 1.77 -19.81
N ALA A 59 -9.33 2.65 -18.81
CA ALA A 59 -10.20 3.82 -18.84
C ALA A 59 -9.90 4.69 -20.07
N PRO A 60 -10.92 5.38 -20.63
CA PRO A 60 -10.72 6.31 -21.74
C PRO A 60 -9.63 7.35 -21.45
N LYS A 61 -8.90 7.78 -22.47
CA LYS A 61 -7.78 8.73 -22.35
C LYS A 61 -8.20 10.02 -21.61
N GLU A 62 -9.34 10.58 -21.98
CA GLU A 62 -9.93 11.78 -21.35
C GLU A 62 -10.15 11.59 -19.83
N CYS A 63 -10.63 10.42 -19.40
CA CYS A 63 -10.81 10.10 -17.99
C CYS A 63 -9.47 10.02 -17.25
N ASN A 64 -8.46 9.40 -17.87
CA ASN A 64 -7.12 9.31 -17.28
C ASN A 64 -6.46 10.69 -17.12
N GLU A 65 -6.61 11.55 -18.12
CA GLU A 65 -6.10 12.93 -18.09
C GLU A 65 -6.79 13.75 -16.98
N ALA A 66 -8.12 13.67 -16.88
CA ALA A 66 -8.89 14.34 -15.83
C ALA A 66 -8.50 13.86 -14.42
N MET A 67 -8.34 12.53 -14.24
CA MET A 67 -7.89 11.96 -12.97
C MET A 67 -6.48 12.41 -12.60
N SER A 68 -5.57 12.45 -13.58
CA SER A 68 -4.20 12.93 -13.39
C SER A 68 -4.17 14.40 -12.96
N ALA A 69 -4.93 15.26 -13.65
CA ALA A 69 -5.05 16.67 -13.32
C ALA A 69 -5.64 16.90 -11.92
N ALA A 70 -6.64 16.11 -11.50
CA ALA A 70 -7.20 16.18 -10.15
C ALA A 70 -6.17 15.81 -9.06
N ARG A 71 -5.43 14.71 -9.26
CA ARG A 71 -4.37 14.29 -8.33
C ARG A 71 -3.27 15.33 -8.18
N LYS A 72 -2.87 15.96 -9.30
CA LYS A 72 -1.87 17.05 -9.29
C LYS A 72 -2.34 18.23 -8.44
N ARG A 73 -3.59 18.68 -8.60
CA ARG A 73 -4.16 19.79 -7.83
C ARG A 73 -4.16 19.53 -6.32
N LEU A 74 -4.55 18.32 -5.89
CA LEU A 74 -4.54 17.95 -4.47
C LEU A 74 -3.12 17.99 -3.89
N LYS A 75 -2.15 17.43 -4.62
CA LYS A 75 -0.74 17.42 -4.18
C LYS A 75 -0.16 18.84 -4.07
N GLU A 76 -0.50 19.73 -4.99
CA GLU A 76 -0.08 21.14 -4.95
C GLU A 76 -0.72 21.89 -3.78
N MET A 77 -2.00 21.63 -3.47
CA MET A 77 -2.69 22.19 -2.32
C MET A 77 -2.03 21.78 -1.00
N ASP A 78 -1.71 20.49 -0.82
CA ASP A 78 -1.06 20.01 0.41
C ASP A 78 0.36 20.55 0.58
N LYS A 79 1.13 20.65 -0.51
CA LYS A 79 2.45 21.30 -0.49
C LYS A 79 2.36 22.76 -0.07
N SER A 80 1.35 23.47 -0.57
CA SER A 80 1.14 24.89 -0.23
C SER A 80 0.74 25.05 1.24
N LYS A 81 -0.14 24.19 1.75
CA LYS A 81 -0.50 24.16 3.18
C LYS A 81 0.71 23.90 4.08
N ARG A 82 1.56 22.94 3.73
CA ARG A 82 2.80 22.65 4.48
C ARG A 82 3.79 23.81 4.48
N LYS A 83 3.94 24.52 3.36
CA LYS A 83 4.82 25.69 3.26
C LYS A 83 4.30 26.89 4.06
N GLN A 84 2.99 27.03 4.21
CA GLN A 84 2.36 28.09 4.99
C GLN A 84 2.29 27.77 6.49
N GLN A 85 2.31 26.49 6.86
CA GLN A 85 2.41 26.08 8.26
C GLN A 85 3.83 26.34 8.78
N LYS A 86 3.92 27.14 9.84
CA LYS A 86 5.16 27.30 10.60
C LYS A 86 5.51 25.93 11.20
N PRO A 87 6.77 25.45 11.08
CA PRO A 87 7.18 24.23 11.76
C PRO A 87 6.94 24.41 13.27
N PRO A 88 6.48 23.35 13.97
CA PRO A 88 6.27 23.41 15.40
C PRO A 88 7.56 23.87 16.11
N PRO A 89 7.47 24.71 17.15
CA PRO A 89 8.61 25.11 17.94
C PRO A 89 9.44 23.91 18.41
N TYR A 90 10.77 24.06 18.42
CA TYR A 90 11.69 22.99 18.82
C TYR A 90 11.38 22.40 20.20
N GLU A 91 10.97 23.24 21.15
CA GLU A 91 10.58 22.83 22.50
C GLU A 91 9.39 21.88 22.51
N GLU A 92 8.40 22.11 21.63
CA GLU A 92 7.21 21.26 21.50
C GLU A 92 7.56 19.89 20.91
N VAL A 93 8.53 19.83 20.00
CA VAL A 93 9.06 18.56 19.45
C VAL A 93 9.78 17.77 20.55
N VAL A 94 10.66 18.41 21.31
CA VAL A 94 11.41 17.78 22.41
C VAL A 94 10.48 17.33 23.54
N GLU A 95 9.44 18.09 23.85
CA GLU A 95 8.41 17.68 24.81
C GLU A 95 7.59 16.49 24.30
N GLY A 96 7.19 16.48 23.03
CA GLY A 96 6.49 15.34 22.42
C GLY A 96 7.30 14.04 22.48
N GLU A 97 8.61 14.12 22.24
CA GLU A 97 9.53 12.98 22.36
C GLU A 97 9.65 12.49 23.80
N ARG A 98 9.79 13.40 24.78
CA ARG A 98 9.81 13.05 26.21
C ARG A 98 8.51 12.39 26.64
N HIS A 99 7.36 12.93 26.23
CA HIS A 99 6.05 12.36 26.52
C HIS A 99 5.91 10.94 25.97
N THR A 100 6.31 10.73 24.72
CA THR A 100 6.27 9.41 24.07
C THR A 100 7.14 8.40 24.81
N LYS A 101 8.32 8.82 25.27
CA LYS A 101 9.23 7.96 26.05
C LYS A 101 8.65 7.57 27.41
N ILE A 102 8.06 8.52 28.13
CA ILE A 102 7.40 8.27 29.43
C ILE A 102 6.22 7.32 29.26
N ILE A 103 5.37 7.55 28.26
CA ILE A 103 4.22 6.68 27.95
C ILE A 103 4.69 5.24 27.66
N GLY A 104 5.78 5.07 26.90
CA GLY A 104 6.36 3.76 26.62
C GLY A 104 6.84 3.02 27.87
N GLN A 105 7.52 3.74 28.78
CA GLN A 105 7.99 3.17 30.05
C GLN A 105 6.82 2.75 30.94
N LEU A 106 5.83 3.62 31.14
CA LEU A 106 4.65 3.33 31.95
C LEU A 106 3.85 2.13 31.40
N ASN A 107 3.69 2.05 30.08
CA ASN A 107 3.00 0.93 29.44
C ASN A 107 3.72 -0.41 29.73
N SER A 108 5.05 -0.44 29.62
CA SER A 108 5.82 -1.66 29.92
C SER A 108 5.69 -2.11 31.38
N GLU A 109 5.67 -1.17 32.32
CA GLU A 109 5.57 -1.45 33.75
C GLU A 109 4.17 -1.95 34.14
N VAL A 110 3.11 -1.32 33.62
CA VAL A 110 1.74 -1.78 33.88
C VAL A 110 1.50 -3.17 33.29
N ASN A 111 2.02 -3.46 32.10
CA ASN A 111 1.93 -4.81 31.50
C ASN A 111 2.67 -5.87 32.33
N HIS A 112 3.83 -5.53 32.91
CA HIS A 112 4.53 -6.41 33.84
C HIS A 112 3.69 -6.68 35.10
N LEU A 113 3.13 -5.63 35.71
CA LEU A 113 2.27 -5.75 36.89
C LEU A 113 1.01 -6.59 36.62
N ILE A 114 0.41 -6.47 35.44
CA ILE A 114 -0.69 -7.30 34.96
C ILE A 114 -0.29 -8.78 34.92
N GLY A 115 0.87 -9.08 34.33
CA GLY A 115 1.40 -10.45 34.21
C GLY A 115 1.74 -11.11 35.55
N CYS A 116 2.06 -10.32 36.57
CA CYS A 116 2.32 -10.81 37.93
C CYS A 116 1.04 -11.00 38.77
N GLN A 117 -0.14 -10.62 38.28
CA GLN A 117 -1.37 -10.80 39.06
C GLN A 117 -1.80 -12.27 39.12
N PRO A 118 -2.20 -12.78 40.29
CA PRO A 118 -2.55 -14.20 40.47
C PRO A 118 -3.89 -14.58 39.83
N THR A 119 -4.77 -13.62 39.52
CA THR A 119 -6.06 -13.86 38.88
C THR A 119 -6.36 -12.82 37.81
N ALA A 120 -6.98 -13.26 36.71
CA ALA A 120 -7.38 -12.41 35.59
C ALA A 120 -8.25 -11.21 36.02
N LEU A 121 -9.10 -11.37 37.06
CA LEU A 121 -9.96 -10.30 37.56
C LEU A 121 -9.17 -9.13 38.19
N LYS A 122 -8.03 -9.38 38.85
CA LYS A 122 -7.15 -8.34 39.38
C LYS A 122 -6.36 -7.63 38.26
N ALA A 123 -6.00 -8.37 37.22
CA ALA A 123 -5.36 -7.85 36.01
C ALA A 123 -6.27 -6.91 35.20
N VAL A 124 -7.58 -7.18 35.10
CA VAL A 124 -8.54 -6.34 34.35
C VAL A 124 -8.59 -4.91 34.88
N ARG A 125 -8.47 -4.69 36.19
CA ARG A 125 -8.47 -3.36 36.81
C ARG A 125 -7.21 -2.54 36.51
N LEU A 126 -6.10 -3.22 36.23
CA LEU A 126 -4.84 -2.58 35.78
C LEU A 126 -4.83 -2.37 34.26
N GLN A 127 -5.47 -3.26 33.49
CA GLN A 127 -5.63 -3.12 32.03
C GLN A 127 -6.33 -1.81 31.64
N SER A 128 -7.28 -1.33 32.44
CA SER A 128 -7.96 -0.05 32.20
C SER A 128 -7.09 1.19 32.41
N LEU A 129 -5.92 1.05 33.08
CA LEU A 129 -4.95 2.13 33.26
C LEU A 129 -3.89 2.16 32.15
N VAL A 130 -3.83 1.13 31.32
CA VAL A 130 -2.96 1.09 30.14
C VAL A 130 -3.60 1.96 29.06
N PRO A 131 -2.93 3.03 28.59
CA PRO A 131 -3.41 3.75 27.42
C PRO A 131 -3.55 2.76 26.26
N PRO A 132 -4.64 2.79 25.48
CA PRO A 132 -4.77 1.92 24.32
C PRO A 132 -3.68 2.29 23.31
N SER A 133 -2.55 1.60 23.38
CA SER A 133 -1.54 1.66 22.34
C SER A 133 -2.05 0.76 21.22
N PRO A 134 -2.38 1.30 20.03
CA PRO A 134 -2.60 0.44 18.88
C PRO A 134 -1.41 -0.52 18.76
N ASP A 135 -1.70 -1.81 18.68
CA ASP A 135 -0.67 -2.81 18.43
C ASP A 135 0.04 -2.41 17.14
N LYS A 136 1.37 -2.26 17.21
CA LYS A 136 2.18 -1.87 16.04
C LYS A 136 1.96 -2.91 14.95
N ILE A 137 1.20 -2.54 13.93
CA ILE A 137 0.96 -3.42 12.79
C ILE A 137 2.27 -3.48 12.01
N TYR A 138 3.01 -4.57 12.19
CA TYR A 138 4.22 -4.81 11.43
C TYR A 138 3.85 -5.26 10.02
N ILE A 139 3.76 -4.29 9.10
CA ILE A 139 3.64 -4.59 7.68
C ILE A 139 5.01 -5.06 7.20
N ARG A 140 5.10 -6.35 6.87
CA ARG A 140 6.30 -6.91 6.27
C ARG A 140 6.58 -6.18 4.96
N ASP A 141 7.80 -5.65 4.83
CA ASP A 141 8.25 -5.08 3.58
C ASP A 141 8.34 -6.17 2.50
N LEU A 142 7.61 -5.95 1.41
CA LEU A 142 7.53 -6.88 0.29
C LEU A 142 8.54 -6.56 -0.81
N LEU A 143 9.28 -5.45 -0.71
CA LEU A 143 10.27 -5.05 -1.70
C LEU A 143 11.61 -5.72 -1.43
N VAL A 144 12.24 -6.23 -2.48
CA VAL A 144 13.62 -6.73 -2.39
C VAL A 144 14.60 -5.56 -2.36
N LYS A 145 15.81 -5.77 -1.82
CA LYS A 145 16.81 -4.71 -1.52
C LYS A 145 17.04 -3.71 -2.67
N ASN A 146 17.13 -4.19 -3.92
CA ASN A 146 17.32 -3.34 -5.09
C ASN A 146 16.08 -2.51 -5.47
N GLU A 147 14.88 -3.04 -5.24
CA GLU A 147 13.64 -2.27 -5.44
C GLU A 147 13.52 -1.19 -4.38
N ARG A 148 13.84 -1.51 -3.13
CA ARG A 148 13.85 -0.54 -2.04
C ARG A 148 14.86 0.56 -2.26
N TYR A 149 16.07 0.22 -2.68
CA TYR A 149 17.09 1.20 -3.03
C TYR A 149 16.61 2.15 -4.14
N ARG A 150 16.05 1.60 -5.23
CA ARG A 150 15.47 2.43 -6.31
C ARG A 150 14.34 3.31 -5.82
N VAL A 151 13.46 2.80 -4.98
CA VAL A 151 12.35 3.56 -4.41
C VAL A 151 12.87 4.68 -3.51
N ASN A 152 13.86 4.42 -2.64
CA ASN A 152 14.45 5.44 -1.78
C ASN A 152 15.19 6.52 -2.58
N SER A 153 15.97 6.14 -3.60
CA SER A 153 16.65 7.10 -4.48
C SER A 153 15.65 7.97 -5.26
N LEU A 154 14.57 7.38 -5.76
CA LEU A 154 13.51 8.14 -6.44
C LEU A 154 12.73 9.06 -5.50
N LEU A 155 12.70 8.73 -4.22
CA LEU A 155 12.08 9.53 -3.18
C LEU A 155 13.08 10.50 -2.52
N GLU A 156 14.35 10.47 -2.92
CA GLU A 156 15.45 11.23 -2.29
C GLU A 156 15.56 10.98 -0.78
N ASP A 157 15.08 9.82 -0.31
CA ASP A 157 15.13 9.38 1.09
C ASP A 157 16.47 8.69 1.36
N GLU A 158 17.53 9.51 1.42
CA GLU A 158 18.92 9.09 1.70
C GLU A 158 19.05 8.30 3.01
N THR A 159 18.18 8.59 3.98
CA THR A 159 18.19 7.99 5.32
C THR A 159 17.24 6.80 5.50
N GLY A 160 16.34 6.53 4.54
CA GLY A 160 15.38 5.43 4.58
C GLY A 160 14.26 5.57 5.62
N LEU A 161 14.00 6.79 6.10
CA LEU A 161 13.05 7.06 7.18
C LEU A 161 11.59 7.05 6.71
N GLU A 162 11.33 7.33 5.44
CA GLU A 162 9.98 7.47 4.91
C GLU A 162 9.34 6.14 4.52
N THR A 163 10.17 5.18 4.12
CA THR A 163 9.74 3.85 3.68
C THR A 163 9.82 2.79 4.78
N ALA A 164 10.52 3.07 5.88
CA ALA A 164 10.51 2.27 7.11
C ALA A 164 9.45 2.80 8.09
N ARG A 165 8.17 2.77 7.70
CA ARG A 165 7.10 3.17 8.63
C ARG A 165 6.85 2.06 9.64
N LEU A 166 7.30 2.27 10.88
CA LEU A 166 6.65 1.67 12.04
C LEU A 166 5.29 2.35 12.16
N LEU A 167 4.25 1.71 11.62
CA LEU A 167 2.88 2.14 11.85
C LEU A 167 2.58 1.91 13.33
N THR A 168 2.55 3.00 14.10
CA THR A 168 1.91 3.07 15.42
C THR A 168 0.41 3.00 15.22
#